data_AF-A0AA38RK91-F1
#
_entry.id   AF-A0AA38RK91-F1
#
_cell.length_a   1.000
_cell.length_b   1.000
_cell.length_c   1.000
_cell.angle_alpha   90.00
_cell.angle_beta   90.00
_cell.angle_gamma   90.00
#
_symmetry.space_group_name_H-M   'P 1'
#
loop_
_entity.id
_entity.type
_entity.pdbx_description
1 polymer ?
#
loop_
_entity_poly.entity_id
_entity_poly.type
_entity_poly.pdbx_seq_one_letter_code
_entity_poly.pdbx_strand_id
1 'polypeptide(L)'
;MGPRTSTSGRGRSPSVGKPRQQARPESDVGRGVFGSTSVDEEPNEGADESQQRTIPAELLTRILHGFFEKQSTRITRDSNAAVTKYIDVFVREAIARAAAEKDSGFLEVEDLEKVAPQLLLDL
;
A
#
# COMPACT_ATOMS: atom_id res chain seq x y z
N MET A 1 -35.72 -4.68 49.30
CA MET A 1 -36.85 -5.27 50.05
C MET A 1 -37.79 -5.91 49.03
N GLY A 2 -37.36 -6.89 48.24
CA GLY A 2 -37.15 -8.32 48.55
C GLY A 2 -38.13 -9.16 47.68
N PRO A 3 -38.01 -10.49 47.52
CA PRO A 3 -37.01 -11.42 48.03
C PRO A 3 -36.30 -12.26 46.94
N ARG A 4 -35.39 -13.13 47.38
CA ARG A 4 -34.79 -14.24 46.60
C ARG A 4 -35.76 -15.41 46.51
N THR A 5 -35.65 -16.25 45.48
CA THR A 5 -35.94 -17.69 45.62
C THR A 5 -34.81 -18.53 45.03
N SER A 6 -34.56 -19.67 45.68
CA SER A 6 -33.51 -20.63 45.39
C SER A 6 -34.13 -22.03 45.33
N THR A 7 -33.73 -22.87 44.38
CA THR A 7 -33.92 -24.32 44.48
C THR A 7 -32.63 -25.03 44.08
N SER A 8 -32.42 -26.24 44.60
CA SER A 8 -31.12 -26.93 44.61
C SER A 8 -31.28 -28.44 44.46
N GLY A 9 -30.33 -29.07 43.75
CA GLY A 9 -30.07 -30.51 43.79
C GLY A 9 -30.86 -31.37 42.80
N ARG A 10 -30.49 -32.64 42.54
CA ARG A 10 -29.26 -33.39 42.92
C ARG A 10 -29.21 -34.71 42.12
N GLY A 11 -28.04 -35.16 41.65
CA GLY A 11 -27.83 -36.52 41.09
C GLY A 11 -26.74 -36.56 40.01
N ARG A 12 -25.52 -37.09 40.21
CA ARG A 12 -25.04 -38.43 40.61
C ARG A 12 -24.71 -39.32 39.39
N SER A 13 -23.43 -39.30 38.98
CA SER A 13 -22.78 -40.17 37.99
C SER A 13 -22.67 -41.64 38.48
N PRO A 14 -22.31 -42.66 37.64
CA PRO A 14 -20.95 -42.80 37.09
C PRO A 14 -20.83 -43.47 35.69
N SER A 15 -19.58 -43.78 35.33
CA SER A 15 -19.02 -44.24 34.03
C SER A 15 -19.17 -45.71 33.64
N VAL A 16 -19.26 -45.97 32.33
CA VAL A 16 -18.56 -47.02 31.51
C VAL A 16 -18.43 -46.42 30.07
N GLY A 17 -17.40 -46.60 29.24
CA GLY A 17 -16.10 -47.29 29.32
C GLY A 17 -15.23 -46.99 28.06
N LYS A 18 -14.19 -47.80 27.77
CA LYS A 18 -13.39 -47.83 26.51
C LYS A 18 -12.96 -49.28 26.23
N PRO A 19 -12.72 -49.68 24.96
CA PRO A 19 -11.35 -49.79 24.44
C PRO A 19 -11.23 -49.25 22.98
N ARG A 20 -10.22 -48.46 22.62
CA ARG A 20 -8.81 -48.82 22.36
C ARG A 20 -8.62 -49.85 21.22
N GLN A 21 -8.36 -49.35 20.02
CA GLN A 21 -7.46 -49.98 19.05
C GLN A 21 -6.35 -48.98 18.67
N GLN A 22 -5.25 -49.49 18.09
CA GLN A 22 -3.92 -48.96 18.35
C GLN A 22 -3.09 -48.79 17.07
N ALA A 23 -2.52 -47.59 16.92
CA ALA A 23 -1.33 -47.21 16.14
C ALA A 23 -1.12 -47.73 14.70
N ARG A 24 -1.09 -46.79 13.75
CA ARG A 24 -0.04 -46.69 12.71
C ARG A 24 0.32 -45.22 12.48
N PRO A 25 1.60 -44.81 12.55
CA PRO A 25 2.06 -43.54 12.03
C PRO A 25 2.66 -43.77 10.64
N GLU A 26 1.95 -43.38 9.58
CA GLU A 26 2.53 -43.29 8.24
C GLU A 26 2.89 -41.83 7.99
N SER A 27 4.19 -41.56 8.08
CA SER A 27 4.80 -40.28 7.71
C SER A 27 4.87 -40.19 6.19
N ASP A 28 3.97 -39.42 5.59
CA ASP A 28 4.18 -38.92 4.23
C ASP A 28 4.63 -37.46 4.30
N VAL A 29 5.73 -37.16 3.60
CA VAL A 29 6.45 -35.90 3.69
C VAL A 29 6.39 -35.22 2.34
N GLY A 30 5.82 -34.01 2.33
CA GLY A 30 6.06 -33.06 1.26
C GLY A 30 4.99 -33.03 0.17
N ARG A 31 3.96 -32.23 0.42
CA ARG A 31 3.40 -31.38 -0.64
C ARG A 31 3.44 -29.94 -0.17
N GLY A 32 4.40 -29.18 -0.70
CA GLY A 32 4.54 -27.75 -0.41
C GLY A 32 3.29 -27.02 -0.90
N VAL A 33 2.37 -26.74 0.03
CA VAL A 33 1.29 -25.78 -0.21
C VAL A 33 1.94 -24.41 -0.19
N PHE A 34 2.34 -23.95 -1.37
CA PHE A 34 2.48 -22.51 -1.60
C PHE A 34 1.10 -21.92 -1.33
N GLY A 35 0.95 -21.37 -0.12
CA GLY A 35 -0.20 -20.56 0.23
C GLY A 35 -0.24 -19.39 -0.73
N SER A 36 -1.11 -19.48 -1.72
CA SER A 36 -1.51 -18.33 -2.50
C SER A 36 -2.21 -17.40 -1.52
N THR A 37 -1.45 -16.45 -0.98
CA THR A 37 -2.03 -15.31 -0.29
C THR A 37 -2.81 -14.56 -1.35
N SER A 38 -4.13 -14.76 -1.39
CA SER A 38 -5.00 -13.79 -2.02
C SER A 38 -4.74 -12.47 -1.31
N VAL A 39 -4.06 -11.57 -2.00
CA VAL A 39 -4.04 -10.17 -1.58
C VAL A 39 -5.42 -9.67 -2.01
N ASP A 40 -6.40 -9.87 -1.12
CA ASP A 40 -7.72 -9.28 -1.26
C ASP A 40 -7.52 -7.76 -1.18
N GLU A 41 -7.34 -7.16 -2.36
CA GLU A 41 -7.16 -5.74 -2.56
C GLU A 41 -8.53 -5.06 -2.38
N GLU A 42 -8.94 -4.98 -1.11
CA GLU A 42 -10.10 -4.20 -0.66
C GLU A 42 -10.00 -2.81 -1.28
N PRO A 43 -10.98 -2.37 -2.09
CA PRO A 43 -10.91 -1.08 -2.73
C PRO A 43 -10.93 -0.01 -1.64
N ASN A 44 -9.93 0.87 -1.66
CA ASN A 44 -9.81 1.98 -0.72
C ASN A 44 -10.83 3.09 -1.06
N GLU A 45 -12.11 2.77 -0.90
CA GLU A 45 -13.28 3.66 -1.06
C GLU A 45 -13.34 4.68 0.09
N GLY A 46 -12.34 5.55 0.16
CA GLY A 46 -12.21 6.56 1.23
C GLY A 46 -11.17 7.65 0.99
N ALA A 47 -10.38 7.57 -0.08
CA ALA A 47 -9.38 8.58 -0.41
C ALA A 47 -10.00 9.76 -1.19
N ASP A 48 -10.79 10.56 -0.48
CA ASP A 48 -11.26 11.93 -0.80
C ASP A 48 -10.63 12.52 -2.08
N GLU A 49 -11.34 12.38 -3.22
CA GLU A 49 -10.85 12.74 -4.56
C GLU A 49 -10.53 14.24 -4.71
N SER A 50 -10.95 15.06 -3.74
CA SER A 50 -10.67 16.50 -3.68
C SER A 50 -9.28 16.83 -3.14
N GLN A 51 -8.61 15.91 -2.43
CA GLN A 51 -7.27 16.13 -1.90
C GLN A 51 -6.23 15.97 -3.03
N GLN A 52 -5.92 17.09 -3.70
CA GLN A 52 -4.84 17.18 -4.66
C GLN A 52 -3.53 16.69 -4.01
N ARG A 53 -3.09 15.49 -4.41
CA ARG A 53 -1.89 14.82 -3.92
C ARG A 53 -0.63 15.52 -4.47
N THR A 54 -0.33 16.69 -3.93
CA THR A 54 0.84 17.50 -4.30
C THR A 54 2.07 17.07 -3.48
N ILE A 55 3.25 17.15 -4.10
CA ILE A 55 4.52 16.80 -3.47
C ILE A 55 4.84 17.78 -2.32
N PRO A 56 5.17 17.31 -1.10
CA PRO A 56 5.50 18.20 0.02
C PRO A 56 6.72 19.10 -0.28
N ALA A 57 6.55 20.42 -0.10
CA ALA A 57 7.60 21.39 -0.42
C ALA A 57 8.92 21.20 0.37
N GLU A 58 8.85 20.63 1.58
CA GLU A 58 10.04 20.28 2.38
C GLU A 58 10.87 19.14 1.75
N LEU A 59 10.20 18.19 1.08
CA LEU A 59 10.88 17.11 0.35
C LEU A 59 11.64 17.68 -0.84
N LEU A 60 11.00 18.56 -1.62
CA LEU A 60 11.64 19.24 -2.75
C LEU A 60 12.82 20.12 -2.28
N THR A 61 12.67 20.83 -1.17
CA THR A 61 13.76 21.59 -0.55
C THR A 61 14.94 20.67 -0.21
N ARG A 62 14.69 19.52 0.44
CA ARG A 62 15.74 18.53 0.76
C ARG A 62 16.42 17.96 -0.48
N ILE A 63 15.66 17.65 -1.52
CA ILE A 63 16.19 17.15 -2.80
C ILE A 63 17.12 18.21 -3.43
N LEU A 64 16.66 19.46 -3.58
CA LEU A 64 17.46 20.55 -4.14
C LEU A 64 18.76 20.79 -3.37
N HIS A 65 18.70 20.81 -2.04
CA HIS A 65 19.89 20.93 -1.20
C HIS A 65 20.88 19.75 -1.35
N GLY A 66 20.42 18.57 -1.79
CA GLY A 66 21.30 17.45 -2.13
C GLY A 66 22.08 17.64 -3.44
N PHE A 67 21.61 18.51 -4.34
CA PHE A 67 22.24 18.79 -5.64
C PHE A 67 22.98 20.13 -5.70
N PHE A 68 22.94 20.96 -4.65
CA PHE A 68 23.72 22.19 -4.59
C PHE A 68 25.20 21.93 -4.25
N GLU A 69 26.11 22.37 -5.11
CA GLU A 69 27.56 22.33 -4.86
C GLU A 69 27.97 23.09 -3.57
N LYS A 70 27.22 24.14 -3.21
CA LYS A 70 27.51 25.01 -2.07
C LYS A 70 26.47 24.83 -0.98
N GLN A 71 26.90 24.32 0.17
CA GLN A 71 26.06 24.11 1.36
C GLN A 71 25.47 25.40 1.97
N SER A 72 25.99 26.57 1.58
CA SER A 72 25.46 27.88 1.99
C SER A 72 24.34 28.42 1.08
N THR A 73 24.00 27.71 -0.01
CA THR A 73 22.90 28.07 -0.91
C THR A 73 21.58 28.09 -0.15
N ARG A 74 20.77 29.13 -0.35
CA ARG A 74 19.44 29.26 0.29
C ARG A 74 18.38 29.52 -0.77
N ILE A 75 17.23 28.87 -0.60
CA ILE A 75 16.05 29.05 -1.43
C ILE A 75 15.10 30.02 -0.71
N THR A 76 14.53 31.00 -1.44
CA THR A 76 13.50 31.89 -0.88
C THR A 76 12.14 31.19 -0.86
N ARG A 77 11.21 31.67 -0.03
CA ARG A 77 9.86 31.07 0.08
C ARG A 77 9.17 30.99 -1.29
N ASP A 78 9.25 32.04 -2.08
CA ASP A 78 8.57 32.14 -3.37
C ASP A 78 9.24 31.26 -4.43
N SER A 79 10.57 31.14 -4.41
CA SER A 79 11.29 30.16 -5.24
C SER A 79 10.90 28.72 -4.90
N ASN A 80 10.72 28.39 -3.61
CA ASN A 80 10.28 27.04 -3.21
C ASN A 80 8.84 26.74 -3.70
N ALA A 81 7.95 27.74 -3.64
CA ALA A 81 6.60 27.63 -4.17
C ALA A 81 6.59 27.47 -5.71
N ALA A 82 7.49 28.16 -6.42
CA ALA A 82 7.67 28.02 -7.86
C ALA A 82 8.17 26.62 -8.25
N VAL A 83 9.19 26.08 -7.58
CA VAL A 83 9.68 24.71 -7.84
C VAL A 83 8.61 23.67 -7.51
N THR A 84 7.82 23.88 -6.44
CA THR A 84 6.71 22.97 -6.10
C THR A 84 5.71 22.87 -7.24
N LYS A 85 5.33 24.00 -7.86
CA LYS A 85 4.46 23.99 -9.05
C LYS A 85 5.13 23.39 -10.28
N TYR A 86 6.40 23.68 -10.51
CA TYR A 86 7.15 23.15 -11.65
C TYR A 86 7.19 21.62 -11.63
N ILE A 87 7.53 21.00 -10.50
CA ILE A 87 7.58 19.54 -10.38
C ILE A 87 6.17 18.92 -10.44
N ASP A 88 5.14 19.55 -9.86
CA ASP A 88 3.75 19.09 -9.97
C ASP A 88 3.26 19.10 -11.44
N VAL A 89 3.58 20.14 -12.21
CA VAL A 89 3.29 20.21 -13.66
C VAL A 89 4.08 19.16 -14.44
N PHE A 90 5.38 19.03 -14.20
CA PHE A 90 6.24 18.05 -14.86
C PHE A 90 5.73 16.60 -14.69
N VAL A 91 5.37 16.20 -13.47
CA VAL A 91 4.85 14.85 -13.20
C VAL A 91 3.49 14.63 -13.87
N ARG A 92 2.62 15.65 -13.90
CA ARG A 92 1.33 15.57 -14.61
C ARG A 92 1.49 15.45 -16.11
N GLU A 93 2.39 16.23 -16.71
CA GLU A 93 2.73 16.15 -18.14
C GLU A 93 3.31 14.78 -18.49
N ALA A 94 4.22 14.24 -17.67
CA ALA A 94 4.79 12.91 -17.87
C ALA A 94 3.70 11.82 -17.91
N ILE A 95 2.78 11.84 -16.94
CA ILE A 95 1.66 10.90 -16.87
C ILE A 95 0.69 11.10 -18.05
N ALA A 96 0.34 12.35 -18.37
CA ALA A 96 -0.63 12.66 -19.44
C ALA A 96 -0.11 12.25 -20.82
N ARG A 97 1.19 12.47 -21.10
CA ARG A 97 1.82 12.10 -22.37
C ARG A 97 2.00 10.59 -22.50
N ALA A 98 2.52 9.92 -21.46
CA ALA A 98 2.60 8.45 -21.46
C ALA A 98 1.20 7.80 -21.60
N ALA A 99 0.17 8.38 -20.98
CA ALA A 99 -1.22 7.92 -21.12
C ALA A 99 -1.85 8.19 -22.50
N ALA A 100 -1.24 9.03 -23.33
CA ALA A 100 -1.63 9.25 -24.73
C ALA A 100 -0.93 8.29 -25.70
N GLU A 101 0.30 7.83 -25.38
CA GLU A 101 1.08 6.87 -26.18
C GLU A 101 0.77 5.39 -25.87
N LYS A 102 0.04 5.10 -24.78
CA LYS A 102 -0.31 3.72 -24.41
C LYS A 102 -1.29 3.09 -25.39
N ASP A 103 -1.02 1.85 -25.78
CA ASP A 103 -1.89 1.12 -26.71
C ASP A 103 -3.14 0.53 -26.01
N SER A 104 -2.98 -0.09 -24.83
CA SER A 104 -4.10 -0.54 -23.99
C SER A 104 -3.63 -0.92 -22.57
N GLY A 105 -4.54 -0.90 -21.59
CA GLY A 105 -4.26 -1.37 -20.23
C GLY A 105 -3.60 -0.32 -19.32
N PHE A 106 -2.59 -0.76 -18.56
CA PHE A 106 -1.81 0.05 -17.63
C PHE A 106 -0.75 0.89 -18.37
N LEU A 107 -0.08 1.79 -17.65
CA LEU A 107 1.09 2.49 -18.18
C LEU A 107 2.31 1.57 -18.06
N GLU A 108 2.96 1.28 -19.19
CA GLU A 108 4.21 0.53 -19.22
C GLU A 108 5.43 1.47 -19.28
N VAL A 109 6.64 0.95 -19.09
CA VAL A 109 7.87 1.79 -19.06
C VAL A 109 8.13 2.36 -20.46
N GLU A 110 7.87 1.53 -21.45
CA GLU A 110 7.96 1.77 -22.89
C GLU A 110 7.13 3.01 -23.30
N ASP A 111 5.96 3.23 -22.70
CA ASP A 111 5.12 4.40 -22.98
C ASP A 111 5.75 5.71 -22.47
N LEU A 112 6.44 5.65 -21.33
CA LEU A 112 7.21 6.78 -20.81
C LEU A 112 8.49 7.01 -21.62
N GLU A 113 9.17 5.95 -22.05
CA GLU A 113 10.38 6.03 -22.87
C GLU A 113 10.11 6.65 -24.26
N LYS A 114 8.96 6.36 -24.88
CA LYS A 114 8.50 7.02 -26.13
C LYS A 114 8.47 8.55 -25.97
N VAL A 115 7.94 9.07 -24.85
CA VAL A 115 7.73 10.51 -24.64
C VAL A 115 8.90 11.23 -23.96
N ALA A 116 9.79 10.50 -23.27
CA ALA A 116 10.88 11.06 -22.48
C ALA A 116 11.77 12.07 -23.23
N PRO A 117 12.16 11.87 -24.51
CA PRO A 117 12.99 12.83 -25.23
C PRO A 117 12.34 14.20 -25.37
N GLN A 118 11.05 14.27 -25.74
CA GLN A 118 10.34 15.55 -25.88
C GLN A 118 9.96 16.14 -24.51
N LEU A 119 9.54 15.29 -23.57
CA LEU A 119 9.23 15.69 -22.20
C LEU A 119 10.42 16.41 -21.54
N LEU A 120 11.66 15.97 -21.78
CA LEU A 120 12.88 16.61 -21.26
C LEU A 120 13.28 17.90 -22.00
N LEU A 121 12.76 18.15 -23.20
CA LEU A 121 13.06 19.33 -24.02
C LEU A 121 12.05 20.49 -23.85
N ASP A 122 10.87 20.20 -23.31
CA ASP A 122 9.81 21.19 -23.05
C ASP A 122 9.96 21.93 -21.69
N LEU A 123 11.07 21.70 -20.97
CA LEU A 123 11.29 22.04 -19.56
C LEU A 123 12.42 23.05 -19.30
#